data_AF-A0A923ZIM4-F1
#
_entry.id   AF-A0A923ZIM4-F1
#
_cell.length_a   1.000
_cell.length_b   1.000
_cell.length_c   1.000
_cell.angle_alpha   90.00
_cell.angle_beta   90.00
_cell.angle_gamma   90.00
#
_symmetry.space_group_name_H-M   'P 1'
#
loop_
_entity.id
_entity.type
_entity.pdbx_description
1 polymer ?
#
loop_
_entity_poly.entity_id
_entity_poly.type
_entity_poly.pdbx_seq_one_letter_code
_entity_poly.pdbx_strand_id
1 'polypeptide(L)'
;IDGKPFKPGKAYKDSKLACMIMSRELHRRFHAPTGIVFNTLYPGCVADTPLFRHAPAAFRTIFPWFQKHVTKGYVSQPLSGERAAQVVADSGFAASGVHWSWGNRQREGREAFSQPLSARASDAARNARLWDLTAKLTGL
;
A
#
# COMPACT_ATOMS: atom_id res chain seq x y z
N ILE A 1 11.42 9.10 -5.38
CA ILE A 1 12.81 8.79 -5.81
C ILE A 1 13.31 10.00 -6.57
N ASP A 2 14.09 10.86 -5.92
CA ASP A 2 14.43 12.21 -6.40
C ASP A 2 15.94 12.50 -6.35
N GLY A 3 16.77 11.47 -6.13
CA GLY A 3 18.24 11.60 -6.08
C GLY A 3 18.79 12.40 -4.90
N LYS A 4 17.94 12.80 -3.94
CA LYS A 4 18.36 13.62 -2.79
C LYS A 4 19.11 12.80 -1.73
N PRO A 5 19.84 13.47 -0.80
CA PRO A 5 20.50 12.79 0.31
C PRO A 5 19.59 11.85 1.07
N PHE A 6 20.17 10.77 1.59
CA PHE A 6 19.44 9.72 2.28
C PHE A 6 18.65 10.25 3.47
N LYS A 7 17.36 9.88 3.52
CA LYS A 7 16.46 10.11 4.66
C LYS A 7 15.64 8.83 4.87
N PRO A 8 15.77 8.11 6.00
CA PRO A 8 15.22 6.76 6.15
C PRO A 8 13.70 6.71 5.98
N GLY A 9 12.96 7.62 6.62
CA GLY A 9 11.51 7.68 6.47
C GLY A 9 11.04 8.02 5.05
N LYS A 10 11.85 8.79 4.30
CA LYS A 10 11.57 9.06 2.89
C LYS A 10 11.89 7.85 2.01
N ALA A 11 13.00 7.16 2.26
CA ALA A 11 13.36 5.93 1.55
C ALA A 11 12.27 4.86 1.68
N TYR A 12 11.70 4.69 2.88
CA TYR A 12 10.54 3.82 3.09
C TYR A 12 9.31 4.27 2.28
N LYS A 13 8.97 5.56 2.28
CA LYS A 13 7.84 6.07 1.49
C LYS A 13 8.08 5.92 -0.02
N ASP A 14 9.30 6.13 -0.47
CA ASP A 14 9.71 5.93 -1.87
C ASP A 14 9.57 4.46 -2.28
N SER A 15 9.94 3.50 -1.42
CA SER A 15 9.77 2.07 -1.73
C SER A 15 8.31 1.63 -1.74
N LYS A 16 7.48 2.17 -0.84
CA LYS A 16 6.03 1.91 -0.88
C LYS A 16 5.36 2.51 -2.12
N LEU A 17 5.78 3.70 -2.56
CA LEU A 17 5.35 4.26 -3.83
C LEU A 17 5.78 3.36 -5.00
N ALA A 18 6.98 2.80 -4.98
CA ALA A 18 7.44 1.86 -6.00
C ALA A 18 6.54 0.61 -6.06
N CYS A 19 6.13 0.03 -4.92
CA CYS A 19 5.18 -1.09 -4.91
C CYS A 19 3.85 -0.74 -5.60
N MET A 20 3.32 0.46 -5.35
CA MET A 20 2.10 0.95 -6.01
C MET A 20 2.28 1.04 -7.53
N ILE A 21 3.39 1.62 -7.96
CA ILE A 21 3.74 1.77 -9.38
C ILE A 21 3.91 0.40 -10.05
N MET A 22 4.59 -0.54 -9.41
CA MET A 22 4.80 -1.88 -9.96
C MET A 22 3.49 -2.63 -10.17
N SER A 23 2.55 -2.57 -9.21
CA SER A 23 1.21 -3.16 -9.39
C SER A 23 0.45 -2.54 -10.57
N ARG A 24 0.61 -1.22 -10.79
CA ARG A 24 0.01 -0.52 -11.94
C ARG A 24 0.62 -0.95 -13.27
N GLU A 25 1.94 -1.09 -13.34
CA GLU A 25 2.61 -1.57 -14.55
C GLU A 25 2.29 -3.05 -14.81
N LEU A 26 2.19 -3.88 -13.77
CA LEU A 26 1.75 -5.27 -13.90
C LEU A 26 0.33 -5.35 -14.49
N HIS A 27 -0.61 -4.58 -13.93
CA HIS A 27 -1.96 -4.45 -14.49
C HIS A 27 -1.93 -4.02 -15.95
N ARG A 28 -1.26 -2.91 -16.27
CA ARG A 28 -1.21 -2.35 -17.63
C ARG A 28 -0.62 -3.30 -18.66
N ARG A 29 0.43 -4.04 -18.28
CA ARG A 29 1.19 -4.91 -19.20
C ARG A 29 0.59 -6.30 -19.32
N PHE A 30 0.00 -6.84 -18.24
CA PHE A 30 -0.31 -8.27 -18.16
C PHE A 30 -1.76 -8.61 -17.83
N HIS A 31 -2.58 -7.68 -17.32
CA HIS A 31 -3.96 -8.04 -16.97
C HIS A 31 -4.75 -8.53 -18.20
N ALA A 32 -4.80 -7.74 -19.27
CA ALA A 32 -5.53 -8.08 -20.49
C ALA A 32 -5.10 -9.42 -21.12
N PRO A 33 -3.79 -9.71 -21.32
CA PRO A 33 -3.38 -10.98 -21.92
C PRO A 33 -3.44 -12.20 -21.00
N THR A 34 -3.47 -12.03 -19.67
CA THR A 34 -3.39 -13.18 -18.73
C THR A 34 -4.64 -13.43 -17.92
N GLY A 35 -5.53 -12.43 -17.80
CA GLY A 35 -6.65 -12.46 -16.85
C GLY A 35 -6.24 -12.31 -15.37
N ILE A 36 -4.94 -12.24 -15.05
CA ILE A 36 -4.47 -12.12 -13.67
C ILE A 36 -4.86 -10.77 -13.08
N VAL A 37 -5.34 -10.79 -11.84
CA VAL A 37 -5.72 -9.59 -11.08
C VAL A 37 -4.52 -9.02 -10.34
N PHE A 38 -4.07 -7.84 -10.76
CA PHE A 38 -3.01 -7.07 -10.09
C PHE A 38 -3.60 -5.90 -9.31
N ASN A 39 -3.52 -5.96 -7.99
CA ASN A 39 -4.07 -4.94 -7.08
C ASN A 39 -3.06 -4.53 -6.01
N THR A 40 -3.42 -3.52 -5.23
CA THR A 40 -2.72 -3.14 -3.99
C THR A 40 -3.73 -2.97 -2.85
N LEU A 41 -3.26 -3.08 -1.61
CA LEU A 41 -4.11 -3.05 -0.43
C LEU A 41 -3.54 -2.12 0.63
N TYR A 42 -4.39 -1.29 1.21
CA TYR A 42 -4.20 -0.68 2.51
C TYR A 42 -5.25 -1.23 3.49
N PRO A 43 -4.86 -2.14 4.41
CA PRO A 43 -5.81 -2.81 5.29
C PRO A 43 -6.20 -1.96 6.52
N GLY A 44 -5.61 -0.77 6.69
CA GLY A 44 -5.72 0.07 7.88
C GLY A 44 -4.37 0.25 8.59
N CYS A 45 -4.36 1.03 9.67
CA CYS A 45 -3.13 1.29 10.43
C CYS A 45 -2.86 0.18 11.45
N VAL A 46 -2.02 -0.79 11.08
CA VAL A 46 -1.60 -1.89 11.96
C VAL A 46 -0.44 -1.44 12.87
N ALA A 47 -0.77 -0.76 13.97
CA ALA A 47 0.23 -0.09 14.80
C ALA A 47 0.99 -1.04 15.76
N ASP A 48 0.45 -2.23 16.03
CA ASP A 48 0.99 -3.18 17.01
C ASP A 48 1.95 -4.21 16.35
N THR A 49 2.49 -3.89 15.16
CA THR A 49 3.49 -4.71 14.47
C THR A 49 4.92 -4.28 14.83
N PRO A 50 5.93 -5.15 14.64
CA PRO A 50 7.33 -4.78 14.83
C PRO A 50 7.88 -3.75 13.83
N LEU A 51 7.05 -3.19 12.92
CA LEU A 51 7.48 -2.26 11.88
C LEU A 51 8.15 -1.01 12.46
N PHE A 52 7.69 -0.54 13.62
CA PHE A 52 8.23 0.63 14.31
C PHE A 52 9.03 0.26 15.57
N ARG A 53 9.50 -0.98 15.70
CA ARG A 53 10.19 -1.47 16.92
C ARG A 53 11.44 -0.67 17.31
N HIS A 54 12.13 -0.08 16.32
CA HIS A 54 13.31 0.77 16.52
C HIS A 54 13.00 2.28 16.45
N ALA A 55 11.72 2.66 16.32
CA ALA A 55 11.33 4.05 16.40
C ALA A 55 11.52 4.57 17.84
N PRO A 56 11.71 5.89 18.03
CA PRO A 56 11.83 6.49 19.36
C PRO A 56 10.73 6.00 20.31
N ALA A 57 11.04 5.79 21.59
CA ALA A 57 10.08 5.24 22.55
C ALA A 57 8.77 6.04 22.60
N ALA A 58 8.85 7.37 22.55
CA ALA A 58 7.69 8.25 22.47
C ALA A 58 6.84 8.00 21.21
N PHE A 59 7.46 7.71 20.05
CA PHE A 59 6.71 7.37 18.84
C PHE A 59 5.97 6.04 19.02
N ARG A 60 6.61 5.02 19.62
CA ARG A 60 6.01 3.70 19.85
C ARG A 60 4.81 3.74 20.80
N THR A 61 4.72 4.72 21.70
CA THR A 61 3.59 4.86 22.62
C THR A 61 2.54 5.84 22.13
N ILE A 62 2.95 7.02 21.67
CA ILE A 62 2.03 8.10 21.26
C ILE A 62 1.34 7.78 19.94
N PHE A 63 2.07 7.21 18.96
CA PHE A 63 1.49 6.98 17.63
C PHE A 63 0.35 5.93 17.66
N PRO A 64 0.49 4.76 18.31
CA PRO A 64 -0.63 3.83 18.43
C PRO A 64 -1.80 4.41 19.22
N TRP A 65 -1.53 5.11 20.34
CA TRP A 65 -2.58 5.76 21.12
C TRP A 65 -3.35 6.79 20.29
N PHE A 66 -2.64 7.64 19.55
CA PHE A 66 -3.22 8.65 18.66
C PHE A 66 -4.04 8.00 17.54
N GLN A 67 -3.55 6.90 16.95
CA GLN A 67 -4.27 6.19 15.91
C GLN A 67 -5.54 5.49 16.42
N LYS A 68 -5.51 4.99 17.67
CA LYS A 68 -6.64 4.35 18.33
C LYS A 68 -7.72 5.37 18.71
N HIS A 69 -7.35 6.51 19.28
CA HIS A 69 -8.30 7.43 19.92
C HIS A 69 -8.63 8.66 19.09
N VAL A 70 -7.73 9.15 18.23
CA VAL A 70 -7.90 10.43 17.52
C VAL A 70 -8.22 10.22 16.05
N THR A 71 -7.34 9.60 15.27
CA THR A 71 -7.59 9.38 13.84
C THR A 71 -8.62 8.27 13.60
N LYS A 72 -8.76 7.36 14.59
CA LYS A 72 -9.51 6.11 14.48
C LYS A 72 -9.02 5.24 13.32
N GLY A 73 -7.75 5.37 12.92
CA GLY A 73 -7.17 4.62 11.80
C GLY A 73 -6.72 3.21 12.15
N TYR A 74 -6.60 2.92 13.44
CA TYR A 74 -6.05 1.67 13.97
C TYR A 74 -6.86 0.43 13.57
N VAL A 75 -6.17 -0.64 13.21
CA VAL A 75 -6.72 -1.99 13.03
C VAL A 75 -5.83 -3.02 13.73
N SER A 76 -6.43 -4.11 14.21
CA SER A 76 -5.69 -5.25 14.78
C SER A 76 -4.98 -6.05 13.69
N GLN A 77 -3.96 -6.83 14.07
CA GLN A 77 -3.29 -7.75 13.14
C GLN A 77 -4.24 -8.81 12.56
N PRO A 78 -5.14 -9.47 13.34
CA PRO A 78 -6.13 -10.39 12.78
C PRO A 78 -7.05 -9.75 11.75
N LEU A 79 -7.65 -8.59 12.05
CA LEU A 79 -8.53 -7.88 11.10
C LEU A 79 -7.79 -7.45 9.83
N SER A 80 -6.53 -7.03 9.96
CA SER A 80 -5.70 -6.73 8.79
C SER A 80 -5.46 -7.98 7.93
N GLY A 81 -5.31 -9.16 8.55
CA GLY A 81 -5.19 -10.44 7.88
C GLY A 81 -6.48 -10.85 7.18
N GLU A 82 -7.63 -10.72 7.85
CA GLU A 82 -8.95 -10.97 7.28
C GLU A 82 -9.20 -10.13 6.02
N ARG A 83 -8.90 -8.83 6.07
CA ARG A 83 -9.01 -7.93 4.91
C ARG A 83 -8.09 -8.34 3.76
N ALA A 84 -6.89 -8.81 4.07
CA ALA A 84 -5.98 -9.33 3.06
C ALA A 84 -6.54 -10.62 2.42
N ALA A 85 -7.10 -11.53 3.22
CA ALA A 85 -7.75 -12.74 2.74
C ALA A 85 -8.95 -12.41 1.83
N GLN A 86 -9.80 -11.46 2.24
CA GLN A 86 -10.94 -10.99 1.43
C GLN A 86 -10.50 -10.49 0.05
N VAL A 87 -9.47 -9.62 -0.01
CA VAL A 87 -8.98 -9.09 -1.29
C VAL A 87 -8.41 -10.18 -2.21
N VAL A 88 -7.92 -11.28 -1.65
CA VAL A 88 -7.36 -12.41 -2.40
C VAL A 88 -8.44 -13.39 -2.86
N ALA A 89 -9.41 -13.70 -2.01
CA ALA A 89 -10.32 -14.84 -2.18
C ALA A 89 -11.74 -14.46 -2.61
N ASP A 90 -12.23 -13.27 -2.24
CA ASP A 90 -13.63 -12.92 -2.44
C ASP A 90 -13.86 -12.38 -3.86
N SER A 91 -14.92 -12.85 -4.52
CA SER A 91 -15.27 -12.45 -5.89
C SER A 91 -15.53 -10.94 -6.05
N GLY A 92 -15.93 -10.26 -4.97
CA GLY A 92 -16.11 -8.81 -4.94
C GLY A 92 -14.83 -8.00 -5.17
N PHE A 93 -13.66 -8.62 -5.10
CA PHE A 93 -12.35 -7.97 -5.28
C PHE A 93 -11.65 -8.33 -6.60
N ALA A 94 -12.36 -8.97 -7.54
CA ALA A 94 -11.82 -9.43 -8.82
C ALA A 94 -11.45 -8.31 -9.81
N ALA A 95 -11.82 -7.05 -9.56
CA ALA A 95 -11.41 -5.93 -10.40
C ALA A 95 -9.90 -5.68 -10.30
N SER A 96 -9.19 -5.64 -11.43
CA SER A 96 -7.75 -5.40 -11.49
C SER A 96 -7.39 -3.91 -11.59
N GLY A 97 -6.18 -3.56 -11.17
CA GLY A 97 -5.64 -2.21 -11.22
C GLY A 97 -6.13 -1.33 -10.06
N VAL A 98 -6.75 -1.93 -9.05
CA VAL A 98 -7.41 -1.24 -7.94
C VAL A 98 -6.48 -1.13 -6.74
N HIS A 99 -6.62 -0.02 -6.01
CA HIS A 99 -6.09 0.12 -4.66
C HIS A 99 -7.21 -0.01 -3.65
N TRP A 100 -7.32 -1.18 -3.01
CA TRP A 100 -8.33 -1.46 -2.00
C TRP A 100 -7.97 -0.84 -0.67
N SER A 101 -8.95 -0.20 -0.04
CA SER A 101 -8.77 0.49 1.23
C SER A 101 -10.02 0.42 2.10
N TRP A 102 -9.81 0.41 3.41
CA TRP A 102 -10.84 0.67 4.42
C TRP A 102 -10.68 2.07 5.04
N GLY A 103 -9.87 2.92 4.41
CA GLY A 103 -9.63 4.29 4.83
C GLY A 103 -8.90 4.41 6.16
N ASN A 104 -8.77 5.65 6.64
CA ASN A 104 -8.05 6.00 7.87
C ASN A 104 -8.99 6.29 9.06
N ARG A 105 -10.28 5.97 8.93
CA ARG A 105 -11.30 6.14 9.98
C ARG A 105 -12.13 4.86 10.07
N GLN A 106 -11.70 3.93 10.89
CA GLN A 106 -12.36 2.65 11.08
C GLN A 106 -13.72 2.85 11.77
N ARG A 107 -14.69 2.08 11.30
CA ARG A 107 -16.01 1.91 11.91
C ARG A 107 -16.46 0.48 11.63
N GLU A 108 -17.29 -0.05 12.51
CA GLU A 108 -17.89 -1.36 12.33
C GLU A 108 -18.67 -1.43 11.00
N GLY A 109 -18.65 -2.60 10.36
CA GLY A 109 -19.31 -2.82 9.06
C GLY A 109 -18.75 -1.99 7.90
N ARG A 110 -17.58 -1.35 8.04
CA ARG A 110 -17.00 -0.59 6.93
C ARG A 110 -16.60 -1.51 5.78
N GLU A 111 -17.17 -1.25 4.61
CA GLU A 111 -16.80 -1.91 3.37
C GLU A 111 -15.51 -1.33 2.76
N ALA A 112 -14.85 -2.16 1.95
CA ALA A 112 -13.72 -1.72 1.14
C ALA A 112 -14.17 -0.76 0.06
N PHE A 113 -13.26 0.09 -0.40
CA PHE A 113 -13.48 0.93 -1.57
C PHE A 113 -12.20 1.05 -2.40
N SER A 114 -12.37 1.36 -3.68
CA SER A 114 -11.27 1.75 -4.58
C SER A 114 -10.80 3.15 -4.20
N GLN A 115 -9.65 3.24 -3.56
CA GLN A 115 -9.05 4.51 -3.15
C GLN A 115 -8.35 5.17 -4.35
N PRO A 116 -8.70 6.43 -4.70
CA PRO A 116 -7.99 7.18 -5.73
C PRO A 116 -6.49 7.27 -5.42
N LEU A 117 -5.68 7.08 -6.46
CA LEU A 117 -4.23 7.14 -6.38
C LEU A 117 -3.72 8.58 -6.39
N SER A 118 -2.58 8.81 -5.75
CA SER A 118 -1.87 10.08 -5.84
C SER A 118 -1.39 10.35 -7.27
N ALA A 119 -1.25 11.63 -7.64
CA ALA A 119 -0.70 12.05 -8.94
C ALA A 119 0.65 11.40 -9.30
N ARG A 120 1.48 11.10 -8.29
CA ARG A 120 2.77 10.43 -8.49
C ARG A 120 2.65 8.96 -8.84
N ALA A 121 1.59 8.29 -8.39
CA ALA A 121 1.34 6.88 -8.64
C ALA A 121 0.55 6.66 -9.95
N SER A 122 -0.13 7.70 -10.45
CA SER A 122 -0.85 7.69 -11.73
C SER A 122 -0.07 8.27 -12.92
N ASP A 123 1.16 8.75 -12.70
CA ASP A 123 2.06 9.27 -13.74
C ASP A 123 2.62 8.14 -14.61
N ALA A 124 2.03 7.94 -15.80
CA ALA A 124 2.36 6.82 -16.68
C ALA A 124 3.83 6.82 -17.14
N ALA A 125 4.39 7.99 -17.47
CA ALA A 125 5.78 8.08 -17.94
C ALA A 125 6.78 7.72 -16.84
N ARG A 126 6.53 8.20 -15.61
CA ARG A 126 7.31 7.81 -14.44
C ARG A 126 7.21 6.33 -14.14
N ASN A 127 6.00 5.78 -14.25
CA ASN A 127 5.73 4.38 -13.94
C ASN A 127 6.48 3.45 -14.90
N ALA A 128 6.39 3.72 -16.20
CA ALA A 128 7.15 3.00 -17.22
C ALA A 128 8.66 3.11 -16.98
N ARG A 129 9.16 4.32 -16.68
CA ARG A 129 10.59 4.53 -16.38
C ARG A 129 11.05 3.73 -15.15
N LEU A 130 10.24 3.67 -14.09
CA LEU A 130 10.57 2.90 -12.89
C LEU A 130 10.63 1.41 -13.22
N TRP A 131 9.69 0.89 -14.00
CA TRP A 131 9.68 -0.49 -14.47
C TRP A 131 10.99 -0.82 -15.20
N ASP A 132 11.35 -0.03 -16.20
CA ASP A 132 12.53 -0.29 -17.04
C ASP A 132 13.83 -0.22 -16.23
N LEU A 133 13.93 0.73 -15.28
CA LEU A 133 15.06 0.79 -14.36
C LEU A 133 15.09 -0.41 -13.41
N THR A 134 13.94 -0.85 -12.92
CA THR A 134 13.84 -2.00 -12.02
C THR A 134 14.28 -3.28 -12.73
N ALA A 135 13.80 -3.53 -13.95
CA ALA A 135 14.20 -4.66 -14.78
C ALA A 135 15.72 -4.72 -14.95
N LYS A 136 16.34 -3.61 -15.36
CA LYS A 136 17.80 -3.51 -15.47
C LYS A 136 18.53 -3.79 -14.16
N LEU A 137 18.04 -3.25 -13.05
CA LEU A 137 18.65 -3.46 -11.72
C LEU A 137 18.50 -4.89 -11.22
N THR A 138 17.49 -5.63 -11.70
CA THR A 138 17.26 -7.04 -11.35
C THR A 138 17.77 -8.04 -12.39
N GLY A 139 18.39 -7.58 -13.49
CA GLY A 139 18.91 -8.43 -14.55
C GLY A 139 17.84 -9.06 -15.46
N LEU A 140 16.69 -8.40 -15.61
CA LEU A 140 15.60 -8.77 -16.52
C LEU A 140 15.57 -7.88 -17.76
#